data_AF-A0A1B2E062-F1
#
_entry.id   AF-A0A1B2E062-F1
#
_cell.length_a   1.000
_cell.length_b   1.000
_cell.length_c   1.000
_cell.angle_alpha   90.00
_cell.angle_beta   90.00
_cell.angle_gamma   90.00
#
_symmetry.space_group_name_H-M   'P 1'
#
loop_
_entity.id
_entity.type
_entity.pdbx_description
1 polymer ?
#
loop_
_entity_poly.entity_id
_entity_poly.type
_entity_poly.pdbx_seq_one_letter_code
_entity_poly.pdbx_strand_id
1 'polypeptide(L)'
;MRRPILGLNTRVETSLDVAPRQQAVVRLEGMALEKRLRSKRSSAFVEAISKLDVSGVVATKEKVQELIDQIASEFPELAPDQLPLGIVSKCYLGNPYEVHSLDAGLQIINHYKRGEVLPNGMEKARRLAMHPGYEYIEVYMNMMCAVSGSGEVSIIKE
;
A
#
# COMPACT_ATOMS: atom_id res chain seq x y z
N MET A 1 -16.80 -5.59 -65.86
CA MET A 1 -15.38 -5.28 -65.57
C MET A 1 -15.30 -4.03 -64.70
N ARG A 2 -14.42 -4.07 -63.69
CA ARG A 2 -13.75 -3.00 -62.91
C ARG A 2 -14.54 -2.21 -61.83
N ARG A 3 -14.03 -2.42 -60.59
CA ARG A 3 -14.21 -1.83 -59.24
C ARG A 3 -13.66 -0.36 -59.16
N PRO A 4 -13.45 0.24 -57.96
CA PRO A 4 -14.31 0.59 -56.81
C PRO A 4 -14.11 2.07 -56.38
N ILE A 5 -14.76 2.55 -55.30
CA ILE A 5 -14.19 3.65 -54.50
C ILE A 5 -14.39 3.39 -52.99
N LEU A 6 -13.26 3.31 -52.30
CA LEU A 6 -13.09 3.34 -50.85
C LEU A 6 -13.44 4.73 -50.31
N GLY A 7 -13.98 4.79 -49.10
CA GLY A 7 -14.04 5.99 -48.28
C GLY A 7 -14.35 5.62 -46.83
N LEU A 8 -13.32 5.17 -46.11
CA LEU A 8 -13.36 4.99 -44.66
C LEU A 8 -13.78 6.30 -43.99
N ASN A 9 -14.69 6.22 -43.01
CA ASN A 9 -14.60 7.10 -41.85
C ASN A 9 -15.04 6.36 -40.60
N THR A 10 -14.02 5.88 -39.91
CA THR A 10 -14.02 5.37 -38.55
C THR A 10 -14.48 6.47 -37.59
N ARG A 11 -15.55 6.23 -36.84
CA ARG A 11 -15.73 6.86 -35.54
C ARG A 11 -16.34 5.83 -34.61
N VAL A 12 -15.48 4.95 -34.10
CA VAL A 12 -15.79 4.19 -32.89
C VAL A 12 -15.59 5.17 -31.75
N GLU A 13 -16.68 5.76 -31.29
CA GLU A 13 -16.70 6.47 -30.01
C GLU A 13 -16.58 5.41 -28.92
N THR A 14 -15.35 5.09 -28.52
CA THR A 14 -15.11 4.39 -27.26
C THR A 14 -15.42 5.37 -26.14
N SER A 15 -16.70 5.44 -25.77
CA SER A 15 -17.08 5.89 -24.43
C SER A 15 -16.46 4.90 -23.46
N LEU A 16 -15.29 5.25 -22.93
CA LEU A 16 -14.76 4.62 -21.73
C LEU A 16 -15.60 5.18 -20.59
N ASP A 17 -16.79 4.60 -20.42
CA ASP A 17 -17.58 4.71 -19.21
C ASP A 17 -16.77 4.05 -18.08
N VAL A 18 -15.84 4.82 -17.50
CA VAL A 18 -15.26 4.52 -16.20
C VAL A 18 -16.36 4.78 -15.18
N ALA A 19 -17.30 3.84 -15.09
CA ALA A 19 -18.20 3.77 -13.96
C ALA A 19 -17.31 3.66 -12.71
N PRO A 20 -17.45 4.54 -11.70
CA PRO A 20 -16.77 4.33 -10.44
C PRO A 20 -17.25 2.98 -9.93
N ARG A 21 -16.32 2.04 -9.81
CA ARG A 21 -16.56 0.74 -9.21
C ARG A 21 -16.90 1.04 -7.76
N GLN A 22 -18.18 1.27 -7.46
CA GLN A 22 -18.69 1.37 -6.11
C GLN A 22 -18.61 -0.05 -5.53
N GLN A 23 -17.40 -0.46 -5.19
CA GLN A 23 -17.18 -1.64 -4.37
C GLN A 23 -17.84 -1.31 -3.04
N ALA A 24 -18.87 -2.08 -2.70
CA ALA A 24 -19.56 -1.94 -1.43
C ALA A 24 -18.53 -2.07 -0.31
N VAL A 25 -18.32 -1.00 0.44
CA VAL A 25 -17.43 -0.98 1.60
C VAL A 25 -18.10 -1.83 2.68
N VAL A 26 -17.72 -3.10 2.76
CA VAL A 26 -18.32 -4.05 3.70
C VAL A 26 -17.63 -3.87 5.05
N ARG A 27 -18.27 -3.18 5.99
CA ARG A 27 -17.80 -3.15 7.37
C ARG A 27 -17.69 -4.57 7.90
N LEU A 28 -16.44 -5.02 8.12
CA LEU A 28 -16.16 -6.30 8.72
C LEU A 28 -16.22 -6.15 10.24
N GLU A 29 -16.99 -7.00 10.91
CA GLU A 29 -17.15 -6.95 12.37
C GLU A 29 -16.56 -8.20 13.05
N GLY A 30 -16.05 -8.02 14.27
CA GLY A 30 -15.58 -9.10 15.14
C GLY A 30 -14.59 -10.05 14.49
N MET A 31 -14.92 -11.35 14.48
CA MET A 31 -14.06 -12.41 13.92
C MET A 31 -13.75 -12.23 12.43
N ALA A 32 -14.64 -11.60 11.65
CA ALA A 32 -14.41 -11.38 10.22
C ALA A 32 -13.28 -10.36 10.00
N LEU A 33 -13.25 -9.30 10.80
CA LEU A 33 -12.18 -8.31 10.78
C LEU A 33 -10.86 -8.91 11.25
N GLU A 34 -10.85 -9.63 12.38
CA GLU A 34 -9.62 -10.28 12.87
C GLU A 34 -9.06 -11.27 11.85
N LYS A 35 -9.92 -12.08 11.22
CA LYS A 35 -9.52 -13.01 10.16
C LYS A 35 -8.90 -12.24 8.99
N ARG A 36 -9.50 -11.13 8.58
CA ARG A 36 -9.00 -10.31 7.47
C ARG A 36 -7.66 -9.66 7.77
N LEU A 37 -7.47 -9.13 8.98
CA LEU A 37 -6.21 -8.54 9.39
C LEU A 37 -5.09 -9.57 9.42
N ARG A 38 -5.38 -10.83 9.80
CA ARG A 38 -4.44 -11.97 9.74
C ARG A 38 -4.24 -12.54 8.33
N SER A 39 -5.09 -12.20 7.37
CA SER A 39 -4.95 -12.71 6.01
C SER A 39 -3.62 -12.30 5.41
N LYS A 40 -3.03 -13.22 4.67
CA LYS A 40 -1.81 -12.98 3.90
C LYS A 40 -2.00 -11.78 2.96
N ARG A 41 -1.02 -10.89 2.90
CA ARG A 41 -0.98 -9.78 1.94
C ARG A 41 -0.57 -10.28 0.56
N SER A 42 -1.09 -9.64 -0.49
CA SER A 42 -0.74 -10.00 -1.86
C SER A 42 0.76 -9.76 -2.11
N SER A 43 1.37 -10.61 -2.94
CA SER A 43 2.78 -10.45 -3.30
C SER A 43 3.04 -9.14 -4.05
N ALA A 44 2.06 -8.70 -4.86
CA ALA A 44 2.12 -7.43 -5.57
C ALA A 44 2.20 -6.25 -4.60
N PHE A 45 1.41 -6.27 -3.51
CA PHE A 45 1.43 -5.24 -2.49
C PHE A 45 2.75 -5.19 -1.71
N VAL A 46 3.27 -6.36 -1.30
CA VAL A 46 4.56 -6.44 -0.60
C VAL A 46 5.69 -5.92 -1.49
N GLU A 47 5.70 -6.30 -2.76
CA GLU A 47 6.69 -5.84 -3.74
C GLU A 47 6.57 -4.34 -4.02
N ALA A 48 5.34 -3.80 -4.11
CA ALA A 48 5.09 -2.38 -4.26
C ALA A 48 5.68 -1.56 -3.10
N ILE A 49 5.45 -1.99 -1.86
CA ILE A 49 6.02 -1.33 -0.67
C ILE A 49 7.55 -1.41 -0.66
N SER A 50 8.12 -2.58 -0.96
CA SER A 50 9.58 -2.75 -1.02
C SER A 50 10.23 -1.86 -2.09
N LYS A 51 9.55 -1.65 -3.23
CA LYS A 51 10.02 -0.77 -4.32
C LYS A 51 9.94 0.72 -3.99
N LEU A 52 9.01 1.16 -3.12
CA LEU A 52 8.89 2.57 -2.72
C LEU A 52 10.16 3.10 -2.04
N ASP A 53 10.92 2.22 -1.38
CA ASP A 53 12.14 2.59 -0.67
C ASP A 53 13.41 2.60 -1.54
N VAL A 54 13.31 2.22 -2.82
CA VAL A 54 14.45 2.22 -3.73
C VAL A 54 14.69 3.64 -4.24
N SER A 55 15.46 4.40 -3.46
CA SER A 55 15.96 5.72 -3.81
C SER A 55 16.78 5.65 -5.11
N GLY A 56 16.18 6.03 -6.23
CA GLY A 56 16.90 6.13 -7.50
C GLY A 56 16.00 6.27 -8.73
N VAL A 57 14.74 5.85 -8.63
CA VAL A 57 13.78 6.09 -9.70
C VAL A 57 13.00 7.33 -9.33
N VAL A 58 13.16 8.41 -10.10
CA VAL A 58 12.15 9.48 -10.15
C VAL A 58 10.87 8.78 -10.58
N ALA A 59 10.05 8.35 -9.62
CA ALA A 59 8.79 7.72 -9.89
C ALA A 59 7.95 8.78 -10.59
N THR A 60 7.66 8.57 -11.87
CA THR A 60 6.73 9.46 -12.58
C THR A 60 5.39 9.41 -11.84
N LYS A 61 4.64 10.51 -11.90
CA LYS A 61 3.33 10.59 -11.24
C LYS A 61 2.45 9.39 -11.60
N GLU A 62 2.56 8.84 -12.82
CA GLU A 62 1.83 7.63 -13.21
C GLU A 62 2.26 6.39 -12.44
N LYS A 63 3.57 6.15 -12.23
CA LYS A 63 4.07 5.00 -11.46
C LYS A 63 3.67 5.09 -9.99
N VAL A 64 3.69 6.29 -9.43
CA VAL A 64 3.19 6.53 -8.07
C VAL A 64 1.70 6.23 -8.02
N GLN A 65 0.93 6.68 -9.01
CA GLN A 65 -0.51 6.41 -9.08
C GLN A 65 -0.82 4.92 -9.27
N GLU A 66 -0.09 4.20 -10.12
CA GLU A 66 -0.25 2.74 -10.29
C GLU A 66 0.05 2.00 -8.99
N LEU A 67 1.07 2.41 -8.24
CA LEU A 67 1.36 1.85 -6.92
C LEU A 67 0.21 2.14 -5.95
N ILE A 68 -0.26 3.40 -5.88
CA ILE A 68 -1.41 3.79 -5.06
C ILE A 68 -2.66 2.97 -5.43
N ASP A 69 -2.93 2.74 -6.71
CA ASP A 69 -4.09 2.00 -7.18
C ASP A 69 -3.98 0.50 -6.86
N GLN A 70 -2.80 -0.10 -7.02
CA GLN A 70 -2.51 -1.48 -6.60
C GLN A 70 -2.71 -1.63 -5.09
N ILE A 71 -2.29 -0.64 -4.33
CA ILE A 71 -2.40 -0.56 -2.87
C ILE A 71 -3.85 -0.38 -2.42
N ALA A 72 -4.60 0.52 -3.05
CA ALA A 72 -6.02 0.74 -2.78
C ALA A 72 -6.85 -0.51 -3.09
N SER A 73 -6.41 -1.31 -4.07
CA SER A 73 -7.01 -2.61 -4.39
C SER A 73 -6.75 -3.71 -3.37
N GLU A 74 -5.82 -3.51 -2.43
CA GLU A 74 -5.54 -4.48 -1.37
C GLU A 74 -6.58 -4.45 -0.26
N PHE A 75 -7.27 -3.33 -0.02
CA PHE A 75 -8.29 -3.19 1.04
C PHE A 75 -9.62 -2.55 0.58
N PRO A 76 -10.20 -2.93 -0.58
CA PRO A 76 -11.42 -2.29 -1.08
C PRO A 76 -12.63 -2.51 -0.16
N GLU A 77 -12.62 -3.58 0.65
CA GLU A 77 -13.69 -3.90 1.58
C GLU A 77 -13.62 -3.16 2.93
N LEU A 78 -12.47 -2.59 3.33
CA LEU A 78 -12.32 -2.00 4.67
C LEU A 78 -12.88 -0.57 4.73
N ALA A 79 -13.57 -0.26 5.83
CA ALA A 79 -14.00 1.10 6.10
C ALA A 79 -12.80 2.00 6.49
N PRO A 80 -12.88 3.34 6.34
CA PRO A 80 -11.76 4.25 6.61
C PRO A 80 -11.20 4.15 8.05
N ASP A 81 -12.05 3.82 9.02
CA ASP A 81 -11.70 3.59 10.42
C ASP A 81 -11.03 2.23 10.68
N GLN A 82 -11.06 1.32 9.70
CA GLN A 82 -10.44 -0.01 9.74
C GLN A 82 -9.12 -0.07 8.96
N LEU A 83 -8.75 1.03 8.28
CA LEU A 83 -7.47 1.16 7.60
C LEU A 83 -6.34 1.41 8.61
N PRO A 84 -5.09 1.05 8.26
CA PRO A 84 -3.95 1.40 9.09
C PRO A 84 -3.82 2.92 9.20
N LEU A 85 -3.45 3.40 10.39
CA LEU A 85 -3.09 4.80 10.64
C LEU A 85 -1.83 5.20 9.85
N GLY A 86 -0.96 4.23 9.60
CA GLY A 86 0.22 4.35 8.76
C GLY A 86 1.00 3.04 8.70
N ILE A 87 2.00 3.01 7.83
CA ILE A 87 2.92 1.88 7.70
C ILE A 87 4.33 2.37 8.06
N VAL A 88 5.07 1.55 8.80
CA VAL A 88 6.48 1.78 9.12
C VAL A 88 7.32 0.67 8.50
N SER A 89 8.34 1.05 7.74
CA SER A 89 9.26 0.13 7.05
C SER A 89 10.69 0.60 7.21
N LYS A 90 11.62 -0.34 7.05
CA LYS A 90 13.05 -0.05 7.00
C LYS A 90 13.32 0.94 5.85
N CYS A 91 14.26 1.85 6.06
CA CYS A 91 14.70 2.80 5.06
C CYS A 91 16.08 2.40 4.49
N TYR A 92 16.20 2.39 3.17
CA TYR A 92 17.39 2.01 2.41
C TYR A 92 18.14 3.21 1.81
N LEU A 93 17.76 4.46 2.15
CA LEU A 93 18.54 5.66 1.83
C LEU A 93 19.95 5.67 2.45
N GLY A 94 20.20 4.80 3.43
CA GLY A 94 21.46 4.71 4.15
C GLY A 94 21.56 5.71 5.29
N ASN A 95 22.71 5.70 5.96
CA ASN A 95 22.96 6.54 7.14
C ASN A 95 22.76 8.04 6.80
N PRO A 96 21.99 8.81 7.61
CA PRO A 96 21.52 8.52 8.97
C PRO A 96 20.10 7.93 9.10
N TYR A 97 19.45 7.58 7.99
CA TYR A 97 18.05 7.12 7.98
C TYR A 97 17.94 5.63 8.33
N GLU A 98 16.92 5.28 9.12
CA GLU A 98 16.67 3.90 9.55
C GLU A 98 15.31 3.38 9.13
N VAL A 99 14.27 4.20 9.25
CA VAL A 99 12.89 3.84 8.93
C VAL A 99 12.19 5.00 8.23
N HIS A 100 11.18 4.70 7.44
CA HIS A 100 10.26 5.70 6.91
C HIS A 100 8.82 5.37 7.33
N SER A 101 7.96 6.39 7.33
CA SER A 101 6.52 6.20 7.56
C SER A 101 5.73 6.55 6.32
N LEU A 102 4.74 5.72 6.02
CA LEU A 102 3.73 5.94 5.01
C LEU A 102 2.40 6.32 5.69
N ASP A 103 1.61 7.21 5.08
CA ASP A 103 0.22 7.47 5.53
C ASP A 103 -0.74 6.35 5.09
N ALA A 104 -2.03 6.45 5.40
CA ALA A 104 -3.03 5.48 4.96
C ALA A 104 -3.18 5.38 3.43
N GLY A 105 -2.77 6.42 2.68
CA GLY A 105 -2.68 6.43 1.21
C GLY A 105 -1.32 5.97 0.68
N LEU A 106 -0.51 5.37 1.56
CA LEU A 106 0.86 4.93 1.35
C LEU A 106 1.79 5.98 0.71
N GLN A 107 1.52 7.27 0.96
CA GLN A 107 2.45 8.34 0.64
C GLN A 107 3.55 8.38 1.69
N ILE A 108 4.81 8.46 1.26
CA ILE A 108 5.93 8.69 2.16
C ILE A 108 5.72 10.02 2.86
N ILE A 109 5.41 9.96 4.15
CA ILE A 109 5.26 11.13 4.99
C ILE A 109 6.64 11.67 5.33
N ASN A 110 7.54 10.80 5.80
CA ASN A 110 8.86 11.21 6.29
C ASN A 110 9.85 10.04 6.37
N HIS A 111 11.14 10.36 6.27
CA HIS A 111 12.26 9.47 6.58
C HIS A 111 12.84 9.86 7.94
N TYR A 112 12.90 8.91 8.86
CA TYR A 112 13.36 9.15 10.23
C TYR A 112 14.79 8.67 10.40
N LYS A 113 15.59 9.52 11.03
CA LYS A 113 16.94 9.20 11.43
C LYS A 113 16.94 8.26 12.64
N ARG A 114 18.10 7.69 12.92
CA ARG A 114 18.32 6.95 14.18
C ARG A 114 18.04 7.83 15.38
N GLY A 115 17.15 7.37 16.26
CA GLY A 115 16.77 8.06 17.50
C GLY A 115 15.82 9.26 17.31
N GLU A 116 15.37 9.54 16.09
CA GLU A 116 14.32 10.52 15.84
C GLU A 116 12.96 9.97 16.30
N VAL A 117 12.16 10.79 16.99
CA VAL A 117 10.89 10.32 17.55
C VAL A 117 9.85 10.13 16.45
N LEU A 118 9.29 8.92 16.34
CA LEU A 118 8.14 8.67 15.47
C LEU A 118 6.84 9.21 16.09
N PRO A 119 5.94 9.78 15.28
CA PRO A 119 4.64 10.22 15.76
C PRO A 119 3.80 9.05 16.29
N ASN A 120 2.79 9.36 17.11
CA ASN A 120 1.78 8.42 17.59
C ASN A 120 2.34 7.18 18.33
N GLY A 121 3.51 7.29 18.96
CA GLY A 121 4.09 6.18 19.74
C GLY A 121 4.56 4.99 18.89
N MET A 122 4.78 5.18 17.58
CA MET A 122 5.19 4.13 16.63
C MET A 122 6.62 3.60 16.84
N GLU A 123 7.27 3.89 17.97
CA GLU A 123 8.60 3.37 18.32
C GLU A 123 8.63 1.84 18.44
N LYS A 124 7.51 1.22 18.88
CA LYS A 124 7.37 -0.25 18.83
C LYS A 124 7.45 -0.74 17.38
N ALA A 125 6.77 -0.06 16.45
CA ALA A 125 6.77 -0.38 15.03
C ALA A 125 8.17 -0.19 14.41
N ARG A 126 8.93 0.85 14.80
CA ARG A 126 10.34 1.03 14.39
C ARG A 126 11.17 -0.22 14.68
N ARG A 127 11.13 -0.74 15.92
CA ARG A 127 11.92 -1.92 16.29
C ARG A 127 11.52 -3.17 15.50
N LEU A 128 10.23 -3.32 15.24
CA LEU A 128 9.70 -4.44 14.46
C LEU A 128 10.10 -4.32 12.98
N ALA A 129 10.03 -3.13 12.39
CA ALA A 129 10.43 -2.87 11.00
C ALA A 129 11.93 -3.12 10.77
N MET A 130 12.76 -2.98 11.81
CA MET A 130 14.19 -3.31 11.75
C MET A 130 14.48 -4.81 11.88
N HIS A 131 13.50 -5.63 12.27
CA HIS A 131 13.68 -7.07 12.36
C HIS A 131 13.69 -7.71 10.96
N PRO A 132 14.70 -8.51 10.60
CA PRO A 132 14.88 -9.01 9.23
C PRO A 132 13.78 -9.97 8.76
N GLY A 133 12.93 -10.45 9.67
CA GLY A 133 11.77 -11.29 9.35
C GLY A 133 10.55 -10.51 8.85
N TYR A 134 10.56 -9.17 8.94
CA TYR A 134 9.45 -8.32 8.53
C TYR A 134 9.92 -7.32 7.46
N GLU A 135 9.06 -7.10 6.47
CA GLU A 135 9.28 -6.11 5.41
C GLU A 135 8.74 -4.74 5.84
N TYR A 136 7.55 -4.73 6.44
CA TYR A 136 6.89 -3.53 6.96
C TYR A 136 5.89 -3.85 8.06
N ILE A 137 5.50 -2.82 8.80
CA ILE A 137 4.58 -2.90 9.94
C ILE A 137 3.41 -1.96 9.69
N GLU A 138 2.21 -2.52 9.61
CA GLU A 138 0.97 -1.74 9.59
C GLU A 138 0.58 -1.38 11.02
N VAL A 139 0.36 -0.10 11.29
CA VAL A 139 -0.03 0.39 12.62
C VAL A 139 -1.51 0.74 12.61
N TYR A 140 -2.27 0.10 13.49
CA TYR A 140 -3.68 0.40 13.76
C TYR A 140 -3.83 1.00 15.16
N MET A 141 -5.02 1.54 15.47
CA MET A 141 -5.24 2.24 16.74
C MET A 141 -4.99 1.39 18.00
N ASN A 142 -5.25 0.07 17.93
CA ASN A 142 -5.15 -0.83 19.09
C ASN A 142 -4.23 -2.05 18.85
N MET A 143 -3.54 -2.12 17.70
CA MET A 143 -2.72 -3.27 17.32
C MET A 143 -1.78 -2.94 16.17
N MET A 144 -0.78 -3.79 15.96
CA MET A 144 0.12 -3.76 14.81
C MET A 144 0.06 -5.07 14.04
N CYS A 145 0.17 -5.00 12.72
CA CYS A 145 0.36 -6.16 11.86
C CYS A 145 1.77 -6.11 11.28
N ALA A 146 2.62 -7.05 11.70
CA ALA A 146 3.94 -7.22 11.12
C ALA A 146 3.84 -8.14 9.90
N VAL A 147 4.27 -7.65 8.74
CA VAL A 147 4.16 -8.38 7.47
C VAL A 147 5.55 -8.81 7.01
N SER A 148 5.70 -10.10 6.69
CA SER A 148 6.96 -10.64 6.15
C SER A 148 7.09 -10.41 4.65
N GLY A 149 8.30 -10.62 4.10
CA GLY A 149 8.52 -10.59 2.65
C GLY A 149 7.72 -11.64 1.86
N SER A 150 7.23 -12.70 2.53
CA SER A 150 6.32 -13.67 1.89
C SER A 150 4.85 -13.22 1.92
N GLY A 151 4.53 -12.12 2.62
CA GLY A 151 3.18 -11.60 2.85
C GLY A 151 2.47 -12.18 4.07
N GLU A 152 3.13 -13.04 4.86
CA GLU A 152 2.56 -13.57 6.10
C GLU A 152 2.42 -12.48 7.15
N VAL A 153 1.30 -12.50 7.89
CA VAL A 153 0.96 -11.45 8.85
C VAL A 153 1.00 -11.99 10.28
N SER A 154 1.75 -11.30 11.13
CA SER A 154 1.79 -11.52 12.58
C SER A 154 1.11 -10.35 13.30
N ILE A 155 0.04 -10.62 14.04
CA ILE A 155 -0.65 -9.60 14.84
C ILE A 155 0.04 -9.45 16.19
N ILE A 156 0.32 -8.21 16.57
CA ILE A 156 0.89 -7.80 17.85
C ILE A 156 -0.11 -6.85 18.50
N LYS A 157 -0.68 -7.25 19.63
CA LYS A 157 -1.58 -6.41 20.42
C LYS A 157 -0.75 -5.47 21.29
N GLU A 158 -1.16 -4.21 21.41
CA GLU A 158 -0.47 -3.22 22.25
C GLU A 158 -0.61 -3.44 23.75
#